data_AF-L8H2U5-F1
#
_entry.id   AF-L8H2U5-F1
#
_cell.length_a   1.000
_cell.length_b   1.000
_cell.length_c   1.000
_cell.angle_alpha   90.00
_cell.angle_beta   90.00
_cell.angle_gamma   90.00
#
_symmetry.space_group_name_H-M   'P 1'
#
loop_
_entity.id
_entity.type
_entity.pdbx_description
1 polymer ?
#
loop_
_entity_poly.entity_id
_entity_poly.type
_entity_poly.pdbx_seq_one_letter_code
_entity_poly.pdbx_strand_id
1 'polypeptide(L)' 'DCVYTDTCVPELLRTMYAIATEDTQGPRRLPGNTTPDASRAFWALVEDYFTFQRVPLQRIDTRYRDSGINLLEMKKRPSL' A
#
# COMPACT_ATOMS: atom_id res chain seq x y z
N ASP A 1 2.63 -2.40 8.56
CA ASP A 1 2.27 -1.04 8.97
C ASP A 1 3.49 -0.17 8.71
N CYS A 2 3.69 0.21 7.45
CA CYS A 2 4.95 0.82 7.00
C CYS A 2 4.78 2.28 6.61
N VAL A 3 3.57 2.83 6.72
CA VAL A 3 3.23 4.23 6.41
C VAL A 3 2.74 4.84 7.71
N TYR A 4 3.66 5.45 8.46
CA TYR A 4 3.36 6.02 9.78
C TYR A 4 3.86 7.46 9.91
N THR A 5 4.75 7.90 9.00
CA THR A 5 5.17 9.29 8.79
C THR A 5 5.17 9.59 7.29
N ASP A 6 5.03 10.86 6.93
CA ASP A 6 5.12 11.34 5.56
C ASP A 6 6.56 11.24 5.01
N THR A 7 7.55 11.47 5.88
CA THR A 7 8.97 11.42 5.51
C THR A 7 9.44 10.04 5.05
N CYS A 8 8.84 8.95 5.53
CA CYS A 8 9.24 7.60 5.12
C CYS A 8 8.62 7.17 3.77
N VAL A 9 7.60 7.87 3.28
CA VAL A 9 6.83 7.47 2.09
C VAL A 9 7.69 7.40 0.82
N PRO A 10 8.48 8.43 0.46
CA PRO A 10 9.20 8.44 -0.81
C PRO A 10 10.24 7.32 -0.89
N GLU A 11 11.05 7.14 0.16
CA GLU A 11 12.09 6.10 0.21
C GLU A 11 11.49 4.69 0.24
N LEU A 12 10.36 4.51 0.94
CA LEU A 12 9.64 3.24 0.97
C LEU A 12 9.11 2.86 -0.42
N LEU A 13 8.48 3.81 -1.12
CA LEU A 13 7.97 3.57 -2.48
C LEU A 13 9.11 3.26 -3.46
N ARG A 14 10.21 4.01 -3.39
CA ARG A 14 11.40 3.78 -4.23
C ARG A 14 12.00 2.40 -3.99
N THR A 15 12.14 2.00 -2.73
CA THR A 15 12.68 0.69 -2.35
C THR A 15 11.76 -0.43 -2.82
N MET A 16 10.45 -0.30 -2.60
CA MET A 16 9.46 -1.27 -3.06
C MET A 16 9.49 -1.42 -4.58
N TYR A 17 9.63 -0.32 -5.33
CA TYR A 17 9.69 -0.37 -6.79
C TYR A 17 10.98 -1.04 -7.31
N ALA A 18 12.11 -0.82 -6.63
CA ALA A 18 13.39 -1.41 -6.98
C ALA A 18 13.41 -2.94 -6.78
N ILE A 19 12.74 -3.45 -5.74
CA ILE A 19 12.70 -4.89 -5.44
C ILE A 19 11.53 -5.63 -6.10
N ALA A 20 10.45 -4.92 -6.44
CA ALA A 20 9.31 -5.52 -7.11
C ALA A 20 9.67 -5.89 -8.56
N THR A 21 9.50 -7.17 -8.89
CA THR A 21 9.45 -7.65 -10.27
C THR A 21 8.08 -7.31 -10.88
N GLU A 22 7.95 -7.38 -12.21
CA GLU A 22 6.69 -7.07 -12.90
C GLU A 22 5.53 -7.99 -12.49
N ASP A 23 5.86 -9.20 -12.03
CA ASP A 23 4.92 -10.20 -11.51
C ASP A 23 4.65 -10.08 -9.99
N THR A 24 5.33 -9.16 -9.30
CA THR A 24 5.17 -8.99 -7.86
C THR A 24 3.79 -8.42 -7.56
N GLN A 25 2.92 -9.25 -7.00
CA GLN A 25 1.67 -8.85 -6.36
C GLN A 25 1.80 -9.02 -4.85
N GLY A 26 1.70 -7.92 -4.11
CA GLY A 26 1.88 -7.92 -2.65
C GLY A 26 0.66 -7.37 -1.93
N PRO A 27 0.14 -8.06 -0.89
CA PRO A 27 -0.85 -7.48 0.00
C PRO A 27 -0.19 -6.43 0.89
N ARG A 28 -0.70 -5.19 0.85
CA ARG A 28 -0.28 -4.10 1.74
C ARG A 28 -1.38 -3.78 2.74
N ARG A 29 -0.97 -3.76 4.01
CA ARG A 29 -1.81 -3.36 5.15
C ARG A 29 -1.68 -1.84 5.38
N LEU A 30 -2.78 -1.11 5.24
CA LEU A 30 -2.92 0.28 5.70
C LEU A 30 -3.82 0.29 6.93
N PRO A 31 -3.29 0.61 8.12
CA PRO A 31 -4.11 0.73 9.31
C PRO A 31 -4.82 2.08 9.36
N GLY A 32 -6.04 2.08 9.91
CA GLY A 32 -6.88 3.27 10.05
C GLY A 32 -6.33 4.36 10.99
N ASN A 33 -5.19 4.14 11.64
CA ASN A 33 -4.50 5.09 12.51
C ASN A 33 -3.30 5.79 11.84
N THR A 34 -3.13 5.62 10.52
CA THR A 34 -2.13 6.38 9.76
C THR A 34 -2.43 7.87 9.92
N THR A 35 -1.43 8.71 10.23
CA THR A 35 -1.65 10.15 10.30
C THR A 35 -2.18 10.66 8.95
N PRO A 36 -3.12 11.63 8.93
CA PRO A 36 -3.71 12.13 7.69
C PRO A 36 -2.66 12.55 6.66
N ASP A 37 -1.55 13.12 7.12
CA ASP A 37 -0.46 13.60 6.26
C ASP A 37 0.37 12.46 5.66
N ALA A 38 0.70 11.42 6.43
CA ALA A 38 1.40 10.24 5.92
C ALA A 38 0.54 9.45 4.91
N SER A 39 -0.76 9.34 5.20
CA SER A 39 -1.73 8.73 4.27
C SER A 39 -1.82 9.53 2.96
N ARG A 40 -1.95 10.85 3.06
CA ARG A 40 -2.02 11.74 1.88
C ARG A 40 -0.75 11.69 1.04
N ALA A 41 0.43 11.76 1.67
CA ALA A 41 1.71 11.66 0.97
C ALA A 41 1.87 10.31 0.28
N PHE A 42 1.45 9.22 0.94
CA PHE A 42 1.45 7.89 0.35
C PHE A 42 0.57 7.80 -0.89
N TRP A 43 -0.68 8.23 -0.79
CA TRP A 43 -1.62 8.17 -1.91
C TRP A 43 -1.21 9.09 -3.07
N ALA A 44 -0.60 10.23 -2.78
CA ALA A 44 -0.12 11.15 -3.81
C ALA A 44 0.98 10.56 -4.70
N LEU A 45 1.81 9.65 -4.17
CA LEU A 45 2.97 9.12 -4.87
C LEU A 45 2.81 7.67 -5.33
N VAL A 46 1.99 6.88 -4.64
CA VAL A 46 1.90 5.43 -4.91
C VAL A 46 1.42 5.11 -6.33
N GLU A 47 0.52 5.94 -6.88
CA GLU A 47 -0.02 5.79 -8.23
C GLU A 47 1.05 5.94 -9.33
N ASP A 48 2.14 6.66 -9.06
CA ASP A 48 3.24 6.82 -10.02
C ASP A 48 4.02 5.51 -10.22
N TYR A 49 4.08 4.66 -9.19
CA TYR A 49 4.90 3.45 -9.17
C TYR A 49 4.09 2.16 -9.30
N PHE A 50 2.83 2.15 -8.84
CA PHE A 50 2.02 0.93 -8.71
C PHE A 50 0.56 1.18 -9.11
N THR A 51 -0.05 0.15 -9.71
CA THR A 51 -1.51 0.01 -9.70
C THR A 51 -1.94 -0.75 -8.45
N PHE A 52 -3.18 -0.55 -8.01
CA PHE A 52 -3.69 -1.20 -6.82
C PHE A 52 -5.17 -1.57 -6.96
N GLN A 53 -5.54 -2.64 -6.26
CA GLN A 53 -6.92 -3.05 -6.06
C GLN A 53 -7.17 -3.34 -4.59
N ARG A 54 -8.33 -2.92 -4.10
CA ARG A 54 -8.73 -3.24 -2.72
C ARG A 54 -9.08 -4.72 -2.64
N VAL A 55 -8.51 -5.40 -1.66
CA VAL A 55 -8.90 -6.79 -1.37
C VAL A 55 -10.29 -6.77 -0.74
N PRO A 56 -11.26 -7.51 -1.29
CA PRO A 56 -12.60 -7.63 -0.72
C PRO A 56 -12.55 -8.16 0.71
N LEU A 57 -13.36 -7.60 1.61
CA LEU A 57 -13.41 -8.01 3.03
C LEU A 57 -13.69 -9.52 3.20
N GLN A 58 -14.39 -10.14 2.25
CA GLN A 58 -14.70 -11.57 2.23
C GLN A 58 -13.44 -12.44 2.12
N ARG A 59 -12.35 -11.93 1.53
CA ARG A 59 -11.04 -12.61 1.44
C ARG A 59 -10.17 -12.42 2.69
N ILE A 60 -10.62 -11.60 3.65
CA ILE A 60 -9.94 -11.38 4.93
C ILE A 60 -10.50 -12.37 5.96
N ASP A 61 -9.60 -12.95 6.78
CA ASP A 61 -9.98 -13.78 7.93
C ASP A 61 -11.01 -13.04 8.80
N THR A 62 -12.09 -13.73 9.14
CA THR A 62 -13.27 -13.17 9.81
C THR A 62 -12.93 -12.47 11.11
N ARG A 63 -11.88 -12.90 11.82
CA ARG A 63 -11.43 -12.29 13.08
C ARG A 63 -10.89 -10.86 12.91
N TYR A 64 -10.54 -10.47 11.70
CA TYR A 64 -9.90 -9.19 11.40
C TYR A 64 -10.72 -8.31 10.45
N ARG A 65 -11.92 -8.72 10.04
CA ARG A 65 -12.74 -7.93 9.09
C ARG A 65 -13.16 -6.57 9.64
N ASP A 66 -13.44 -6.48 10.94
CA ASP A 66 -13.91 -5.25 11.60
C ASP A 66 -12.79 -4.43 12.23
N SER A 67 -11.54 -4.79 11.97
CA SER A 67 -10.36 -4.14 12.57
C SER A 67 -10.02 -2.77 11.98
N GLY A 68 -10.81 -2.26 11.03
CA GLY A 68 -10.53 -1.01 10.31
C GLY A 68 -9.30 -1.07 9.41
N ILE A 69 -8.79 -2.27 9.13
CA ILE A 69 -7.63 -2.51 8.27
C ILE A 69 -8.06 -2.55 6.81
N ASN A 70 -7.38 -1.79 5.96
CA ASN A 70 -7.49 -1.94 4.51
C ASN A 70 -6.34 -2.78 3.98
N LEU A 71 -6.68 -3.80 3.18
CA LEU A 71 -5.72 -4.59 2.41
C LEU A 71 -5.80 -4.17 0.94
N LEU A 72 -4.64 -3.88 0.36
CA LEU A 72 -4.49 -3.57 -1.05
C LEU A 72 -3.58 -4.61 -1.70
N GLU A 73 -3.98 -5.16 -2.84
CA GLU A 73 -3.06 -5.84 -3.73
C GLU A 73 -2.44 -4.78 -4.65
N MET A 74 -1.12 -4.67 -4.64
CA MET A 74 -0.37 -3.72 -5.46
C MET A 74 0.39 -4.45 -6.57
N LYS A 75 0.40 -3.89 -7.79
CA LYS A 75 1.20 -4.38 -8.92
C LYS A 75 2.07 -3.25 -9.45
N LYS A 76 3.34 -3.56 -9.74
CA LYS A 76 4.29 -2.59 -10.32
C LYS A 76 3.79 -2.10 -11.67
N ARG A 77 3.87 -0.78 -11.90
CA ARG A 77 3.65 -0.23 -13.24
C ARG A 77 4.85 -0.54 -14.14
N PRO A 78 4.63 -0.95 -15.41
CA PRO A 78 5.71 -0.98 -16.39
C PRO A 78 6.40 0.38 -16.41
N SER A 79 7.72 0.40 -16.39
CA SER A 79 8.47 1.65 -16.61
C SER A 79 8.09 2.23 -17.98
N LEU A 80 7.88 3.55 -18.03
CA LEU A 80 7.79 4.29 -19.30
C LEU A 80 9.07 4.14 -20.11
#